data_AF-A0A7I7UCE8-F1
#
_entry.id   AF-A0A7I7UCE8-F1
#
_cell.length_a   1.000
_cell.length_b   1.000
_cell.length_c   1.000
_cell.angle_alpha   90.00
_cell.angle_beta   90.00
_cell.angle_gamma   90.00
#
_symmetry.space_group_name_H-M   'P 1'
#
loop_
_entity.id
_entity.type
_entity.pdbx_description
1 polymer ?
#
loop_
_entity_poly.entity_id
_entity_poly.type
_entity_poly.pdbx_seq_one_letter_code
_entity_poly.pdbx_strand_id
1 'polypeptide(L)'
;MTRRLLALLALGWLIAAGIKVAAPASAMPLPEVVATIRDSGGHYQRGAASLTAADCSGLVSVAQSLAMGGKPKRLGNTHSLLAGQWPHAIPGATPDDVFIIGASRSHMSAQIDGVRVEATCCGRPFKVGPGARDPFTYPHVFHVNPEVLA
;
A
#
# COMPACT_ATOMS: atom_id res chain seq x y z
N MET A 1 -61.92 0.45 -3.04
CA MET A 1 -60.94 0.99 -2.07
C MET A 1 -60.01 -0.13 -1.62
N THR A 2 -58.71 0.04 -1.91
CA THR A 2 -57.51 -0.42 -1.19
C THR A 2 -57.32 -1.90 -0.80
N ARG A 3 -56.37 -2.50 -1.55
CA ARG A 3 -55.54 -3.70 -1.32
C ARG A 3 -54.92 -3.82 0.08
N ARG A 4 -54.81 -5.05 0.60
CA ARG A 4 -53.74 -5.57 1.49
C ARG A 4 -53.60 -7.09 1.20
N LEU A 5 -52.65 -7.58 0.40
CA LEU A 5 -51.23 -7.85 0.66
C LEU A 5 -50.94 -8.64 1.95
N LEU A 6 -50.63 -9.92 1.81
CA LEU A 6 -49.51 -10.56 2.51
C LEU A 6 -49.10 -11.84 1.75
N ALA A 7 -47.97 -11.74 1.05
CA ALA A 7 -47.29 -12.85 0.41
C ALA A 7 -46.47 -13.60 1.46
N LEU A 8 -46.67 -14.91 1.51
CA LEU A 8 -45.71 -15.87 2.05
C LEU A 8 -44.66 -16.19 0.97
N LEU A 9 -43.58 -16.84 1.42
CA LEU A 9 -42.51 -17.51 0.67
C LEU A 9 -41.31 -16.61 0.36
N ALA A 10 -40.07 -17.04 0.53
CA ALA A 10 -39.52 -18.23 1.14
C ALA A 10 -38.03 -17.95 1.39
N LEU A 11 -37.49 -18.70 2.35
CA LEU A 11 -36.08 -18.86 2.64
C LEU A 11 -35.31 -19.21 1.35
N GLY A 12 -34.37 -18.35 0.94
CA GLY A 12 -33.53 -18.53 -0.24
C GLY A 12 -32.05 -18.64 0.16
N TRP A 13 -31.44 -19.77 -0.19
CA TRP A 13 -30.11 -20.25 0.17
C TRP A 13 -28.90 -19.33 -0.11
N LEU A 14 -27.83 -19.61 0.64
CA LEU A 14 -26.45 -19.19 0.38
C LEU A 14 -26.03 -19.43 -1.07
N ILE A 15 -25.35 -18.44 -1.65
CA ILE A 15 -24.27 -18.68 -2.61
C ILE A 15 -23.05 -17.93 -2.07
N ALA A 16 -22.13 -18.67 -1.45
CA ALA A 16 -20.77 -18.25 -1.20
C ALA A 16 -20.01 -18.28 -2.53
N ALA A 17 -20.27 -17.31 -3.40
CA ALA A 17 -19.33 -16.92 -4.44
C ALA A 17 -18.46 -15.85 -3.81
N GLY A 18 -17.16 -16.12 -3.66
CA GLY A 18 -16.19 -15.14 -3.18
C GLY A 18 -16.30 -13.88 -4.03
N ILE A 19 -16.95 -12.85 -3.47
CA ILE A 19 -16.96 -11.51 -4.05
C ILE A 19 -15.51 -11.06 -3.91
N LYS A 20 -14.71 -11.23 -4.97
CA LYS A 20 -13.51 -10.43 -5.15
C LYS A 20 -14.01 -9.00 -5.19
N VAL A 21 -13.86 -8.28 -4.08
CA VAL A 21 -14.10 -6.85 -4.06
C VAL A 21 -13.16 -6.28 -5.10
N ALA A 22 -13.72 -5.78 -6.20
CA ALA A 22 -12.92 -5.18 -7.25
C ALA A 22 -12.11 -4.04 -6.64
N ALA A 23 -10.86 -3.90 -7.06
CA ALA A 23 -10.04 -2.74 -6.75
C ALA A 23 -10.86 -1.46 -6.94
N PRO A 24 -10.75 -0.46 -6.05
CA PRO A 24 -11.50 0.76 -6.20
C PRO A 24 -11.18 1.36 -7.59
N ALA A 25 -12.20 1.84 -8.31
CA ALA A 25 -12.06 2.34 -9.68
C ALA A 25 -11.06 3.51 -9.85
N SER A 26 -10.54 4.03 -8.74
CA SER A 26 -9.51 5.08 -8.68
C SER A 26 -8.10 4.56 -8.38
N ALA A 27 -7.89 3.26 -8.17
CA ALA A 27 -6.58 2.68 -7.89
C ALA A 27 -5.64 2.82 -9.09
N MET A 28 -4.43 3.31 -8.81
CA MET A 28 -3.39 3.49 -9.83
C MET A 28 -2.69 2.15 -10.07
N PRO A 29 -2.55 1.69 -11.33
CA PRO A 29 -1.78 0.49 -11.66
C PRO A 29 -0.39 0.54 -11.02
N LEU A 30 0.08 -0.57 -10.45
CA LEU A 30 1.35 -0.62 -9.71
C LEU A 30 2.57 -0.11 -10.52
N PRO A 31 2.72 -0.41 -11.83
CA PRO A 31 3.77 0.19 -12.65
C PRO A 31 3.71 1.71 -12.71
N GLU A 32 2.50 2.29 -12.74
CA GLU A 32 2.27 3.73 -12.79
C GLU A 32 2.57 4.39 -11.44
N VAL A 33 2.33 3.70 -10.31
CA VAL A 33 2.75 4.17 -8.97
C VAL A 33 4.27 4.35 -8.93
N VAL A 34 5.01 3.35 -9.43
CA VAL A 34 6.47 3.38 -9.50
C VAL A 34 6.96 4.49 -10.43
N ALA A 35 6.36 4.63 -11.62
CA ALA A 35 6.68 5.69 -12.56
C ALA A 35 6.44 7.07 -11.94
N THR A 36 5.28 7.28 -11.30
CA THR A 36 4.92 8.53 -10.63
C THR A 36 5.93 8.93 -9.55
N ILE A 37 6.39 7.98 -8.73
CA ILE A 37 7.42 8.22 -7.70
C ILE A 37 8.78 8.55 -8.33
N ARG A 38 9.14 7.87 -9.42
CA ARG A 38 10.39 8.12 -10.14
C ARG A 38 10.40 9.52 -10.76
N ASP A 39 9.33 9.85 -11.46
CA ASP A 39 9.21 11.07 -12.27
C ASP A 39 9.01 12.32 -11.38
N SER A 40 8.54 12.15 -10.14
CA SER A 40 8.43 13.27 -9.21
C SER A 40 9.77 13.88 -8.79
N GLY A 41 10.88 13.14 -8.95
CA GLY A 41 12.21 13.58 -8.54
C GLY A 41 12.32 13.93 -7.05
N GLY A 42 11.43 13.37 -6.22
CA GLY A 42 11.34 13.72 -4.80
C GLY A 42 12.58 13.35 -3.99
N HIS A 43 12.68 13.90 -2.78
CA HIS A 43 13.85 13.72 -1.92
C HIS A 43 13.48 13.43 -0.47
N TYR A 44 14.46 12.97 0.30
CA TYR A 44 14.26 12.69 1.71
C TYR A 44 14.01 13.97 2.51
N GLN A 45 12.89 14.00 3.26
CA GLN A 45 12.64 15.00 4.29
C GLN A 45 11.95 14.37 5.49
N ARG A 46 12.54 14.52 6.68
CA ARG A 46 11.98 14.00 7.94
C ARG A 46 10.57 14.55 8.15
N GLY A 47 9.59 13.68 8.40
CA GLY A 47 8.22 14.10 8.68
C GLY A 47 7.39 14.44 7.43
N ALA A 48 7.94 14.36 6.23
CA ALA A 48 7.19 14.55 4.99
C ALA A 48 6.61 13.23 4.43
N ALA A 49 5.52 13.34 3.66
CA ALA A 49 4.84 12.22 2.99
C ALA A 49 4.11 12.73 1.74
N SER A 50 4.87 13.22 0.76
CA SER A 50 4.40 13.65 -0.54
C SER A 50 5.30 13.10 -1.67
N LEU A 51 4.90 13.33 -2.92
CA LEU A 51 5.72 12.99 -4.09
C LEU A 51 7.00 13.84 -4.17
N THR A 52 7.01 15.05 -3.62
CA THR A 52 8.17 15.96 -3.68
C THR A 52 9.13 15.74 -2.51
N ALA A 53 8.63 15.31 -1.35
CA ALA A 53 9.44 15.11 -0.17
C ALA A 53 8.83 14.03 0.75
N ALA A 54 9.65 13.10 1.22
CA ALA A 54 9.19 12.07 2.15
C ALA A 54 10.31 11.51 3.04
N ASP A 55 10.00 11.07 4.25
CA ASP A 55 10.88 10.17 5.00
C ASP A 55 10.65 8.71 4.57
N CYS A 56 11.37 7.75 5.15
CA CYS A 56 11.26 6.34 4.80
C CYS A 56 9.82 5.83 4.86
N SER A 57 9.11 6.13 5.95
CA SER A 57 7.70 5.77 6.11
C SER A 57 6.73 6.63 5.32
N GLY A 58 7.08 7.90 5.09
CA GLY A 58 6.34 8.79 4.22
C GLY A 58 6.30 8.27 2.79
N LEU A 59 7.42 7.79 2.24
CA LEU A 59 7.48 7.31 0.86
C LEU A 59 6.66 6.03 0.69
N VAL A 60 6.76 5.09 1.63
CA VAL A 60 5.91 3.87 1.62
C VAL A 60 4.43 4.22 1.75
N SER A 61 4.08 5.21 2.59
CA SER A 61 2.70 5.71 2.73
C SER A 61 2.17 6.32 1.42
N VAL A 62 3.01 7.10 0.72
CA VAL A 62 2.68 7.71 -0.57
C VAL A 62 2.43 6.63 -1.62
N ALA A 63 3.35 5.67 -1.74
CA ALA A 63 3.22 4.55 -2.68
C ALA A 63 1.93 3.77 -2.45
N GLN A 64 1.65 3.37 -1.21
CA GLN A 64 0.44 2.62 -0.89
C GLN A 64 -0.82 3.46 -1.11
N SER A 65 -0.82 4.75 -0.75
CA SER A 65 -1.98 5.61 -0.97
C SER A 65 -2.34 5.72 -2.45
N LEU A 66 -1.34 5.85 -3.32
CA LEU A 66 -1.54 5.87 -4.78
C LEU A 66 -2.06 4.53 -5.29
N ALA A 67 -1.45 3.42 -4.85
CA ALA A 67 -1.86 2.07 -5.24
C ALA A 67 -3.29 1.73 -4.80
N MET A 68 -3.77 2.31 -3.70
CA MET A 68 -5.16 2.21 -3.22
C MET A 68 -6.11 3.24 -3.86
N GLY A 69 -5.62 4.08 -4.77
CA GLY A 69 -6.41 5.09 -5.47
C GLY A 69 -6.75 6.33 -4.67
N GLY A 70 -6.00 6.57 -3.60
CA GLY A 70 -6.05 7.78 -2.80
C GLY A 70 -5.00 8.81 -3.23
N LYS A 71 -5.12 10.02 -2.67
CA LYS A 71 -4.08 11.05 -2.77
C LYS A 71 -2.86 10.67 -1.90
N PRO A 72 -1.63 11.05 -2.28
CA PRO A 72 -0.45 10.92 -1.42
C PRO A 72 -0.70 11.45 -0.01
N LYS A 73 -0.56 10.59 1.00
CA LYS A 73 -0.72 10.95 2.42
C LYS A 73 0.13 10.04 3.31
N ARG A 74 0.30 10.46 4.56
CA ARG A 74 0.86 9.64 5.64
C ARG A 74 -0.15 8.57 6.07
N LEU A 75 0.28 7.31 6.13
CA LEU A 75 -0.50 6.20 6.67
C LEU A 75 -0.03 5.76 8.06
N GLY A 76 1.25 5.98 8.36
CA GLY A 76 1.85 5.62 9.64
C GLY A 76 3.35 5.88 9.67
N ASN A 77 4.04 5.22 10.59
CA ASN A 77 5.49 5.17 10.70
C ASN A 77 5.95 3.73 10.97
N THR A 78 7.26 3.52 11.15
CA THR A 78 7.81 2.18 11.48
C THR A 78 7.17 1.58 12.72
N HIS A 79 6.96 2.38 13.77
CA HIS A 79 6.36 1.90 15.02
C HIS A 79 4.91 1.46 14.84
N SER A 80 4.10 2.23 14.11
CA SER A 80 2.69 1.88 13.87
C SER A 80 2.57 0.64 12.97
N LEU A 81 3.46 0.46 11.99
CA LEU A 81 3.53 -0.77 11.20
C LEU A 81 3.84 -1.98 12.07
N LEU A 82 4.88 -1.90 12.89
CA LEU A 82 5.26 -3.00 13.80
C LEU A 82 4.21 -3.28 14.88
N ALA A 83 3.38 -2.30 15.22
CA ALA A 83 2.24 -2.44 16.12
C ALA A 83 0.96 -2.97 15.44
N GLY A 84 1.00 -3.29 14.13
CA GLY A 84 -0.16 -3.78 13.38
C GLY A 84 -1.22 -2.71 13.07
N GLN A 85 -0.86 -1.43 13.14
CA GLN A 85 -1.77 -0.30 12.91
C GLN A 85 -1.67 0.28 11.50
N TRP A 86 -0.75 -0.22 10.68
CA TRP A 86 -0.61 0.23 9.31
C TRP A 86 -1.74 -0.33 8.45
N PRO A 87 -2.52 0.52 7.75
CA PRO A 87 -3.69 0.08 6.99
C PRO A 87 -3.35 -1.03 5.99
N HIS A 88 -4.11 -2.12 6.01
CA HIS A 88 -4.03 -3.23 5.05
C HIS A 88 -2.67 -3.95 4.96
N ALA A 89 -1.73 -3.70 5.87
CA ALA A 89 -0.47 -4.44 5.93
C ALA A 89 -0.69 -5.78 6.65
N ILE A 90 -0.29 -6.87 6.00
CA ILE A 90 -0.38 -8.24 6.49
C ILE A 90 1.04 -8.76 6.71
N PRO A 91 1.39 -9.26 7.91
CA PRO A 91 2.71 -9.82 8.17
C PRO A 91 3.00 -11.07 7.31
N GLY A 92 4.26 -11.24 6.89
CA GLY A 92 4.74 -12.44 6.20
C GLY A 92 4.63 -12.37 4.68
N ALA A 93 5.28 -11.39 4.06
CA ALA A 93 5.37 -11.34 2.60
C ALA A 93 6.22 -12.47 2.01
N THR A 94 5.91 -12.81 0.77
CA THR A 94 6.60 -13.75 -0.10
C THR A 94 7.09 -13.02 -1.36
N PRO A 95 8.05 -13.59 -2.11
CA PRO A 95 8.53 -12.98 -3.35
C PRO A 95 7.44 -12.77 -4.43
N ASP A 96 6.32 -13.49 -4.34
CA ASP A 96 5.20 -13.40 -5.30
C ASP A 96 4.23 -12.26 -4.96
N ASP A 97 4.37 -11.61 -3.81
CA ASP A 97 3.53 -10.48 -3.43
C ASP A 97 3.84 -9.21 -4.25
N VAL A 98 2.79 -8.54 -4.73
CA VAL A 98 2.91 -7.39 -5.64
C VAL A 98 3.26 -6.08 -4.92
N PHE A 99 2.99 -5.99 -3.61
CA PHE A 99 3.37 -4.83 -2.79
C PHE A 99 3.92 -5.33 -1.46
N ILE A 100 5.23 -5.21 -1.28
CA ILE A 100 5.97 -5.69 -0.12
C ILE A 100 6.55 -4.50 0.64
N ILE A 101 6.48 -4.53 1.97
CA ILE A 101 7.04 -3.53 2.89
C ILE A 101 8.03 -4.25 3.82
N GLY A 102 9.27 -3.78 3.84
CA GLY A 102 10.30 -4.26 4.76
C GLY A 102 10.60 -3.18 5.79
N ALA A 103 10.61 -3.53 7.07
CA ALA A 103 10.76 -2.55 8.14
C ALA A 103 11.57 -3.06 9.34
N SER A 104 12.21 -2.10 10.01
CA SER A 104 12.79 -2.21 11.34
C SER A 104 12.24 -1.06 12.19
N ARG A 105 12.67 -0.96 13.46
CA ARG A 105 12.28 0.17 14.31
C ARG A 105 12.69 1.53 13.74
N SER A 106 13.79 1.61 13.00
CA SER A 106 14.38 2.89 12.55
C SER A 106 14.19 3.21 11.08
N HIS A 107 13.86 2.23 10.24
CA HIS A 107 13.85 2.41 8.78
C HIS A 107 12.91 1.44 8.07
N MET A 108 12.46 1.79 6.87
CA MET A 108 11.67 0.93 5.98
C MET A 108 11.90 1.22 4.50
N SER A 109 11.62 0.24 3.65
CA SER A 109 11.50 0.38 2.19
C SER A 109 10.35 -0.47 1.68
N ALA A 110 10.00 -0.30 0.41
CA ALA A 110 8.98 -1.11 -0.24
C ALA A 110 9.45 -1.67 -1.59
N GLN A 111 8.77 -2.70 -2.06
CA GLN A 111 8.84 -3.21 -3.42
C GLN A 111 7.42 -3.25 -4.00
N ILE A 112 7.22 -2.61 -5.14
CA ILE A 112 5.94 -2.50 -5.83
C ILE A 112 6.15 -3.04 -7.23
N ASP A 113 5.43 -4.12 -7.58
CA ASP A 113 5.55 -4.82 -8.86
C ASP A 113 7.02 -5.13 -9.23
N GLY A 114 7.75 -5.71 -8.27
CA GLY A 114 9.17 -6.02 -8.42
C GLY A 114 10.14 -4.81 -8.35
N VAL A 115 9.65 -3.57 -8.34
CA VAL A 115 10.50 -2.37 -8.28
C VAL A 115 10.57 -1.81 -6.87
N ARG A 116 11.79 -1.68 -6.36
CA ARG A 116 12.05 -1.19 -5.00
C ARG A 116 12.00 0.33 -4.92
N VAL A 117 11.49 0.87 -3.80
CA VAL A 117 11.49 2.30 -3.49
C VAL A 117 12.00 2.54 -2.08
N GLU A 118 12.84 3.56 -1.90
CA GLU A 118 13.44 3.89 -0.60
C GLU A 118 13.75 5.39 -0.49
N ALA A 119 13.34 6.01 0.63
CA ALA A 119 13.83 7.32 1.04
C ALA A 119 14.81 7.13 2.20
N THR A 120 16.10 7.40 1.98
CA THR A 120 17.16 7.08 2.94
C THR A 120 17.38 8.16 3.99
N CYS A 121 17.96 9.30 3.61
CA CYS A 121 18.27 10.36 4.55
C CYS A 121 18.55 11.72 3.87
N CYS A 122 18.50 12.76 4.70
CA CYS A 122 19.25 14.03 4.53
C CYS A 122 19.17 14.69 3.14
N GLY A 123 17.98 14.90 2.59
CA GLY A 123 17.80 15.60 1.32
C GLY A 123 18.22 14.80 0.08
N ARG A 124 18.65 13.54 0.23
CA ARG A 124 18.99 12.70 -0.92
C ARG A 124 17.75 12.37 -1.74
N PRO A 125 17.86 12.24 -3.07
CA PRO A 125 16.75 11.79 -3.90
C PRO A 125 16.18 10.46 -3.43
N PHE A 126 14.90 10.23 -3.69
CA PHE A 126 14.31 8.91 -3.59
C PHE A 126 15.09 7.93 -4.47
N LYS A 127 15.28 6.72 -3.96
CA LYS A 127 15.84 5.63 -4.75
C LYS A 127 14.68 4.82 -5.29
N VAL A 128 14.70 4.56 -6.60
CA VAL A 128 13.73 3.71 -7.29
C VAL A 128 14.51 2.69 -8.13
N GLY A 129 14.22 1.41 -7.97
CA GLY A 129 14.95 0.31 -8.63
C GLY A 129 16.11 -0.27 -7.80
N PRO A 130 17.13 -0.87 -8.43
CA PRO A 130 18.14 -1.69 -7.76
C PRO A 130 18.95 -0.99 -6.66
N GLY A 131 19.04 0.34 -6.66
CA GLY A 131 19.73 1.10 -5.62
C GLY A 131 18.97 1.22 -4.30
N ALA A 132 17.65 1.00 -4.31
CA ALA A 132 16.81 0.98 -3.12
C ALA A 132 16.98 -0.34 -2.36
N ARG A 133 17.01 -0.25 -1.03
CA ARG A 133 17.16 -1.42 -0.16
C ARG A 133 16.03 -2.43 -0.36
N ASP A 134 16.42 -3.70 -0.46
CA ASP A 134 15.51 -4.84 -0.54
C ASP A 134 14.67 -4.99 0.75
N PRO A 135 13.32 -4.99 0.65
CA PRO A 135 12.43 -5.25 1.78
C PRO A 135 12.72 -6.54 2.55
N PHE A 136 13.21 -7.59 1.90
CA PHE A 136 13.51 -8.87 2.56
C PHE A 136 14.79 -8.84 3.41
N THR A 137 15.57 -7.75 3.36
CA THR A 137 16.74 -7.56 4.24
C THR A 137 16.40 -6.93 5.60
N TYR A 138 15.11 -6.77 5.91
CA TYR A 138 14.62 -6.25 7.18
C TYR A 138 14.13 -7.38 8.09
N PRO A 139 14.14 -7.17 9.42
CA PRO A 139 13.66 -8.18 10.37
C PRO A 139 12.13 -8.40 10.33
N HIS A 140 11.37 -7.47 9.74
CA HIS A 140 9.92 -7.59 9.60
C HIS A 140 9.52 -7.27 8.16
N VAL A 141 8.73 -8.15 7.56
CA VAL A 141 8.28 -8.02 6.16
C VAL A 141 6.77 -8.23 6.11
N PHE A 142 6.10 -7.37 5.36
CA PHE A 142 4.64 -7.32 5.22
C PHE A 142 4.28 -7.24 3.74
N HIS A 143 3.11 -7.74 3.36
CA HIS A 143 2.51 -7.42 2.07
C HIS A 143 1.26 -6.58 2.29
N VAL A 144 0.88 -5.76 1.31
CA VAL A 144 -0.41 -5.05 1.35
C VAL A 144 -1.49 -5.98 0.80
N ASN A 145 -2.67 -6.01 1.43
CA ASN A 145 -3.81 -6.79 0.94
C ASN A 145 -4.06 -6.50 -0.55
N PRO A 146 -3.93 -7.47 -1.47
CA PRO A 146 -4.09 -7.23 -2.90
C PRO A 146 -5.51 -6.80 -3.28
N GLU A 147 -6.54 -7.08 -2.46
CA GLU A 147 -7.91 -6.65 -2.73
C GLU A 147 -8.11 -5.13 -2.69
N VAL A 148 -7.17 -4.37 -2.11
CA VAL A 148 -7.22 -2.90 -2.06
C VAL A 148 -6.28 -2.24 -3.06
N LEU A 149 -5.60 -3.00 -3.91
CA LEU A 149 -4.67 -2.53 -4.94
C LEU A 149 -5.32 -2.64 -6.33
N ALA A 150 -4.90 -1.81 -7.29
CA ALA A 150 -5.25 -1.96 -8.71
C ALA A 150 -4.57 -3.15 -9.39
#